data_AF-A0A352KXZ1-F1
#
_entry.id   AF-A0A352KXZ1-F1
#
_cell.length_a   1.000
_cell.length_b   1.000
_cell.length_c   1.000
_cell.angle_alpha   90.00
_cell.angle_beta   90.00
_cell.angle_gamma   90.00
#
_symmetry.space_group_name_H-M   'P 1'
#
loop_
_entity.id
_entity.type
_entity.pdbx_description
1 polymer ?
#
loop_
_entity_poly.entity_id
_entity_poly.type
_entity_poly.pdbx_seq_one_letter_code
_entity_poly.pdbx_strand_id
1 'polypeptide(L)'
;MFGLLCTVAGQMVQAAEGERRSTTVPRFDAAVEKGLAYLRQERTAGTHGGEQVLAAYAMYKCGIAKTDGLIQKALAEAAGRSAGPRYQP
;
A
#
# COMPACT_ATOMS: atom_id res chain seq x y z
N MET A 1 48.92 5.95 -7.99
CA MET A 1 48.19 7.21 -7.69
C MET A 1 47.30 7.49 -8.91
N PHE A 2 46.05 7.93 -8.70
CA PHE A 2 44.85 7.69 -9.53
C PHE A 2 44.27 6.29 -9.31
N GLY A 3 43.05 6.12 -8.81
CA GLY A 3 41.97 7.08 -8.66
C GLY A 3 40.68 6.28 -8.75
N LEU A 4 40.19 5.90 -7.57
CA LEU A 4 38.94 5.21 -7.30
C LEU A 4 37.78 5.83 -8.10
N LEU A 5 37.22 5.09 -9.06
CA LEU A 5 35.90 5.37 -9.60
C LEU A 5 35.03 4.13 -9.37
N CYS A 6 34.49 4.07 -8.15
CA CYS A 6 33.31 3.28 -7.84
C CYS A 6 32.17 3.77 -8.75
N THR A 7 32.03 3.16 -9.92
CA THR A 7 30.77 3.19 -10.66
C THR A 7 29.77 2.35 -9.88
N VAL A 8 29.18 2.94 -8.85
CA VAL A 8 27.93 2.47 -8.25
C VAL A 8 26.87 2.72 -9.32
N ALA A 9 26.82 1.82 -10.30
CA ALA A 9 25.69 1.69 -11.20
C ALA A 9 24.46 1.57 -10.30
N GLY A 10 23.62 2.61 -10.36
CA GLY A 10 22.46 2.76 -9.52
C GLY A 10 21.65 1.47 -9.52
N GLN A 11 21.75 0.72 -8.42
CA GLN A 11 20.64 -0.10 -7.98
C GLN A 11 19.54 0.90 -7.64
N MET A 12 18.76 1.24 -8.66
CA MET A 12 17.35 1.53 -8.47
C MET A 12 16.81 0.38 -7.64
N VAL A 13 16.78 0.57 -6.33
CA VAL A 13 15.90 -0.19 -5.47
C VAL A 13 14.52 0.22 -5.94
N GLN A 14 14.04 -0.48 -6.97
CA GLN A 14 12.64 -0.57 -7.30
C GLN A 14 12.04 -1.21 -6.05
N ALA A 15 11.67 -0.37 -5.07
CA ALA A 15 11.02 -0.82 -3.86
C ALA A 15 9.80 -1.60 -4.34
N ALA A 16 9.87 -2.93 -4.24
CA ALA A 16 8.89 -3.84 -4.80
C ALA A 16 7.49 -3.32 -4.48
N GLU A 17 6.75 -2.94 -5.52
CA GLU A 17 5.35 -2.56 -5.40
C GLU A 17 4.61 -3.77 -4.83
N GLY A 18 4.26 -3.71 -3.54
CA GLY A 18 3.39 -4.70 -2.90
C GLY A 18 4.08 -5.94 -2.32
N GLU A 19 5.38 -5.94 -2.01
CA GLU A 19 5.93 -7.05 -1.20
C GLU A 19 5.76 -6.78 0.29
N ARG A 20 5.07 -7.67 0.99
CA ARG A 20 4.88 -7.60 2.45
C ARG A 20 6.24 -7.68 3.13
N ARG A 21 6.66 -6.59 3.78
CA ARG A 21 7.84 -6.62 4.65
C ARG A 21 7.47 -7.33 5.96
N SER A 22 7.84 -8.61 6.08
CA SER A 22 7.73 -9.34 7.34
C SER A 22 8.57 -8.63 8.41
N THR A 23 8.04 -8.59 9.62
CA THR A 23 8.79 -8.08 10.78
C THR A 23 9.73 -9.12 11.38
N THR A 24 9.77 -10.35 10.83
CA THR A 24 10.44 -11.55 11.37
C THR A 24 9.97 -12.00 12.75
N VAL A 25 8.95 -11.33 13.32
CA VAL A 25 8.36 -11.66 14.61
C VAL A 25 7.00 -12.33 14.37
N PRO A 26 6.84 -13.63 14.69
CA PRO A 26 5.63 -14.40 14.34
C PRO A 26 4.32 -13.80 14.82
N ARG A 27 4.29 -13.23 16.04
CA ARG A 27 3.06 -12.63 16.59
C ARG A 27 2.57 -11.41 15.80
N PHE A 28 3.50 -10.62 15.26
CA PHE A 28 3.15 -9.42 14.48
C PHE A 28 2.68 -9.82 13.10
N ASP A 29 3.31 -10.84 12.51
CA ASP A 29 2.86 -11.35 11.22
C ASP A 29 1.47 -12.00 11.31
N ALA A 30 1.18 -12.73 12.38
CA ALA A 30 -0.16 -13.26 12.65
C ALA A 30 -1.20 -12.14 12.88
N ALA A 31 -0.82 -11.05 13.58
CA ALA A 31 -1.72 -9.91 13.79
C ALA A 31 -2.06 -9.19 12.48
N VAL A 32 -1.09 -9.02 11.58
CA VAL A 32 -1.32 -8.45 10.24
C VAL A 32 -2.26 -9.33 9.42
N GLU A 33 -2.09 -10.65 9.45
CA GLU A 33 -2.99 -11.57 8.75
C GLU A 33 -4.42 -11.51 9.27
N LYS A 34 -4.58 -11.46 10.60
CA LYS A 34 -5.89 -11.28 11.23
C LYS A 34 -6.54 -9.96 10.82
N GLY A 35 -5.77 -8.87 10.78
CA GLY A 35 -6.24 -7.57 10.33
C GLY A 35 -6.66 -7.57 8.86
N LEU A 36 -5.88 -8.20 7.98
CA LEU A 36 -6.23 -8.35 6.57
C LEU A 36 -7.52 -9.17 6.37
N ALA A 37 -7.70 -10.25 7.13
CA ALA A 37 -8.92 -11.05 7.08
C ALA A 37 -10.14 -10.24 7.51
N TYR A 38 -10.02 -9.47 8.60
CA TYR A 38 -11.07 -8.58 9.08
C TYR A 38 -11.47 -7.53 8.02
N LEU A 39 -10.50 -6.82 7.45
CA LEU A 39 -10.77 -5.79 6.44
C LEU A 39 -11.40 -6.37 5.16
N ARG A 40 -11.09 -7.62 4.79
CA ARG A 40 -11.75 -8.33 3.69
C ARG A 40 -13.21 -8.66 4.00
N GLN A 41 -13.52 -8.96 5.26
CA GLN A 41 -14.87 -9.28 5.71
C GLN A 41 -15.76 -8.03 5.86
N GLU A 42 -15.26 -6.97 6.49
CA GLU A 42 -16.00 -5.70 6.68
C GLU A 42 -16.39 -5.01 5.37
N ARG A 43 -15.71 -5.35 4.27
CA ARG A 43 -16.06 -4.93 2.91
C ARG A 43 -17.53 -5.20 2.56
N THR A 44 -18.12 -6.28 3.06
CA THR A 44 -19.51 -6.63 2.75
C THR A 44 -20.53 -5.84 3.58
N ALA A 45 -20.08 -5.07 4.58
CA ALA A 45 -20.96 -4.41 5.56
C ALA A 45 -21.36 -2.96 5.21
N GLY A 46 -20.94 -2.43 4.05
CA GLY A 46 -21.40 -1.12 3.57
C GLY A 46 -20.67 0.10 4.16
N THR A 47 -19.39 -0.04 4.49
CA THR A 47 -18.53 1.05 4.99
C THR A 47 -18.46 2.23 4.02
N HIS A 48 -18.34 3.46 4.55
CA HIS A 48 -18.36 4.68 3.74
C HIS A 48 -17.10 4.77 2.87
N GLY A 49 -17.21 5.34 1.66
CA GLY A 49 -16.14 5.27 0.65
C GLY A 49 -14.76 5.80 1.10
N GLY A 50 -14.72 6.73 2.06
CA GLY A 50 -13.45 7.24 2.62
C GLY A 50 -12.70 6.19 3.45
N GLU A 51 -13.44 5.37 4.21
CA GLU A 51 -12.88 4.27 5.00
C GLU A 51 -12.42 3.14 4.09
N GLN A 52 -13.11 2.92 2.97
CA GLN A 52 -12.69 1.95 1.96
C GLN A 52 -11.35 2.32 1.31
N VAL A 53 -11.11 3.60 1.06
CA VAL A 53 -9.81 4.09 0.54
C VAL A 53 -8.68 3.82 1.53
N LEU A 54 -8.90 4.11 2.82
CA LEU A 54 -7.90 3.86 3.87
C LEU A 54 -7.63 2.37 4.07
N ALA A 55 -8.67 1.54 4.08
CA ALA A 55 -8.55 0.10 4.17
C ALA A 55 -7.77 -0.49 2.99
N ALA A 56 -8.07 -0.05 1.76
CA ALA A 56 -7.35 -0.47 0.56
C ALA A 56 -5.87 -0.07 0.60
N TYR A 57 -5.56 1.13 1.08
CA TYR A 57 -4.18 1.58 1.25
C TYR A 57 -3.44 0.72 2.28
N ALA A 58 -4.07 0.38 3.42
CA ALA A 58 -3.49 -0.52 4.41
C ALA A 58 -3.21 -1.91 3.82
N MET A 59 -4.15 -2.48 3.05
CA MET A 59 -3.96 -3.76 2.37
C MET A 59 -2.80 -3.73 1.37
N TYR A 60 -2.69 -2.66 0.57
CA TYR A 60 -1.58 -2.47 -0.35
C TYR A 60 -0.22 -2.45 0.37
N LYS A 61 -0.14 -1.72 1.50
CA LYS A 61 1.08 -1.64 2.33
C LYS A 61 1.43 -2.98 2.99
N CYS A 62 0.44 -3.84 3.20
CA CYS A 62 0.63 -5.20 3.72
C CYS A 62 0.89 -6.24 2.63
N GLY A 63 1.09 -5.82 1.38
CA GLY A 63 1.54 -6.67 0.28
C GLY A 63 0.45 -7.26 -0.61
N ILE A 64 -0.76 -6.70 -0.57
CA ILE A 64 -1.78 -7.01 -1.58
C ILE A 64 -1.45 -6.26 -2.87
N ALA A 65 -1.45 -6.97 -3.99
CA ALA A 65 -1.07 -6.42 -5.28
C ALA A 65 -1.98 -5.25 -5.70
N LYS A 66 -1.40 -4.24 -6.36
CA LYS A 66 -2.15 -3.08 -6.89
C LYS A 66 -3.16 -3.46 -7.98
N THR A 67 -3.00 -4.64 -8.58
CA THR A 67 -3.95 -5.23 -9.53
C THR A 67 -5.19 -5.81 -8.85
N ASP A 68 -5.20 -5.92 -7.52
CA ASP A 68 -6.40 -6.29 -6.78
C ASP A 68 -7.50 -5.25 -7.04
N GLY A 69 -8.67 -5.73 -7.46
CA GLY A 69 -9.79 -4.87 -7.84
C GLY A 69 -10.24 -3.94 -6.70
N LEU A 70 -10.00 -4.31 -5.44
CA LEU A 70 -10.27 -3.47 -4.28
C LEU A 70 -9.34 -2.25 -4.24
N ILE A 71 -8.05 -2.47 -4.45
CA ILE A 71 -7.06 -1.40 -4.47
C ILE A 71 -7.30 -0.50 -5.69
N GLN A 72 -7.59 -1.06 -6.86
CA GLN A 72 -7.90 -0.26 -8.04
C GLN A 72 -9.13 0.62 -7.85
N LYS A 73 -10.22 0.08 -7.30
CA LYS A 73 -11.45 0.83 -7.04
C LYS A 73 -11.21 1.97 -6.03
N ALA A 74 -10.48 1.68 -4.96
CA ALA A 74 -10.12 2.69 -3.96
C ALA A 74 -9.21 3.78 -4.53
N LEU A 75 -8.24 3.43 -5.38
CA LEU A 75 -7.39 4.42 -6.05
C LEU A 75 -8.21 5.32 -6.98
N ALA A 76 -9.19 4.77 -7.70
CA ALA A 76 -10.09 5.54 -8.54
C ALA A 76 -10.96 6.50 -7.71
N GLU A 77 -11.50 6.04 -6.57
CA GLU A 77 -12.27 6.90 -5.66
C GLU A 77 -11.41 8.00 -5.03
N ALA A 78 -10.20 7.66 -4.58
CA ALA A 78 -9.24 8.63 -4.03
C ALA A 78 -8.85 9.69 -5.06
N ALA A 79 -8.60 9.28 -6.31
CA ALA A 79 -8.33 10.19 -7.42
C ALA A 79 -9.52 11.15 -7.65
N GLY A 80 -10.75 10.62 -7.67
CA GLY A 80 -11.96 11.42 -7.78
C GLY A 80 -12.13 12.46 -6.66
N ARG A 81 -11.77 12.11 -5.42
CA ARG A 81 -11.78 13.04 -4.27
C ARG A 81 -10.69 14.11 -4.35
N SER A 82 -9.50 13.74 -4.83
CA SER A 82 -8.36 14.67 -4.97
C SER A 82 -8.50 15.66 -6.13
N ALA A 83 -9.46 15.44 -7.03
CA ALA A 83 -9.74 16.33 -8.17
C ALA A 83 -10.56 17.59 -7.79
N GLY A 84 -10.98 17.72 -6.53
CA GLY A 84 -11.62 18.94 -6.01
C GLY A 84 -10.68 20.16 -5.95
N PRO A 85 -11.17 21.34 -5.53
CA PRO A 85 -10.35 22.55 -5.41
C PRO A 85 -9.12 22.24 -4.57
N ARG A 86 -7.92 22.38 -5.17
CA ARG A 86 -6.67 22.16 -4.45
C ARG A 86 -6.65 23.08 -3.24
N TYR A 87 -6.27 22.54 -2.08
CA TYR A 87 -5.98 23.35 -0.90
C TYR A 87 -5.00 24.45 -1.30
N GLN A 88 -5.46 25.70 -1.25
CA GLN A 88 -4.60 26.87 -1.41
C GLN A 88 -4.02 27.16 -0.02
N PRO A 89 -2.68 27.17 0.13
CA PRO A 89 -2.03 27.40 1.41
C PRO A 89 -2.30 28.79 1.97
#